data_AF-A0A0G0IBP5-F1
#
_entry.id   AF-A0A0G0IBP5-F1
#
_cell.length_a   1.000
_cell.length_b   1.000
_cell.length_c   1.000
_cell.angle_alpha   90.00
_cell.angle_beta   90.00
_cell.angle_gamma   90.00
#
_symmetry.space_group_name_H-M   'P 1'
#
loop_
_entity.id
_entity.type
_entity.pdbx_description
1 polymer ?
#
loop_
_entity_poly.entity_id
_entity_poly.type
_entity_poly.pdbx_seq_one_letter_code
_entity_poly.pdbx_strand_id
1 'polypeptide(L)'
;MGLCCLWHVGLAVDLFDGTANVIFYAAAQVVPNGTEVKGFVRFDGGMTVASGSEITCNIIPPICGPIGLNNDGKITLSGDMMLGANVTLASGGIIDGNNHVIFLQSDLIIPAGQTLTFVSNTTIDGQGHRLIFAQATNPGRLVIDGDEDTNVTLKNITIEGIEDTSTTHRSIQFGEAEGQSLTLDTVCMILRENYTFQGGGITIMGDTVIQGNKMFTFAAAQDLLIKKNACFALDMDVEFRYSPSDRSKTHIVFEDSSSVLFLNGCMLSMLRTQPLILTKGHLVIDHKTYIYGSGANRSGLGIIWGDGTNDNNLLVDIMPGASVEVIEGFLTYNNIDDVNGSGSGWNRGIYDEQTR
;
A
#
# COMPACT_ATOMS: atom_id res chain seq x y z
N MET A 1 -48.27 25.21 44.22
CA MET A 1 -48.14 23.83 43.70
C MET A 1 -47.73 23.91 42.24
N GLY A 2 -46.43 23.88 41.95
CA GLY A 2 -45.90 23.80 40.60
C GLY A 2 -45.09 22.52 40.51
N LEU A 3 -45.69 21.47 39.94
CA LEU A 3 -44.97 20.23 39.64
C LEU A 3 -44.01 20.53 38.49
N CYS A 4 -42.74 20.74 38.82
CA CYS A 4 -41.64 20.68 37.88
C CYS A 4 -41.49 19.20 37.48
N CYS A 5 -41.97 18.83 36.30
CA CYS A 5 -41.70 17.52 35.72
C CYS A 5 -40.23 17.47 35.30
N LEU A 6 -39.38 16.98 36.21
CA LEU A 6 -38.03 16.56 35.90
C LEU A 6 -38.15 15.32 35.01
N TRP A 7 -38.07 15.51 33.69
CA TRP A 7 -37.87 14.41 32.76
C TRP A 7 -36.48 13.82 33.07
N HIS A 8 -36.47 12.68 33.76
CA HIS A 8 -35.34 11.76 33.71
C HIS A 8 -35.26 11.29 32.25
N VAL A 9 -34.39 11.91 31.46
CA VAL A 9 -33.84 11.28 30.27
C VAL A 9 -33.03 10.12 30.82
N GLY A 10 -33.64 8.93 30.87
CA GLY A 10 -32.90 7.70 31.10
C GLY A 10 -31.83 7.67 30.03
N LEU A 11 -30.57 7.86 30.46
CA LEU A 11 -29.41 7.57 29.63
C LEU A 11 -29.63 6.16 29.09
N ALA A 12 -29.78 6.03 27.78
CA ALA A 12 -29.82 4.75 27.09
C ALA A 12 -28.41 4.14 27.12
N VAL A 13 -27.95 3.80 28.32
CA VAL A 13 -26.73 3.03 28.54
C VAL A 13 -27.12 1.58 28.26
N ASP A 14 -26.31 0.88 27.45
CA ASP A 14 -26.39 -0.57 27.14
C ASP A 14 -27.05 -1.01 25.83
N LEU A 15 -27.52 -0.11 24.95
CA LEU A 15 -28.12 -0.58 23.67
C LEU A 15 -27.11 -1.35 22.79
N PHE A 16 -25.82 -1.08 22.92
CA PHE A 16 -24.76 -1.69 22.12
C PHE A 16 -23.72 -2.46 22.95
N ASP A 17 -24.12 -2.96 24.13
CA ASP A 17 -23.27 -3.80 24.98
C ASP A 17 -23.73 -5.26 24.97
N GLY A 18 -23.10 -6.06 24.11
CA GLY A 18 -23.33 -7.49 23.97
C GLY A 18 -22.44 -8.36 24.88
N THR A 19 -21.87 -7.82 25.97
CA THR A 19 -21.01 -8.61 26.87
C THR A 19 -21.79 -9.57 27.76
N ALA A 20 -22.99 -9.17 28.18
CA ALA A 20 -23.87 -9.99 29.01
C ALA A 20 -24.89 -10.81 28.20
N ASN A 21 -25.31 -10.30 27.04
CA ASN A 21 -26.32 -10.92 26.19
C ASN A 21 -25.94 -10.77 24.72
N VAL A 22 -26.39 -11.69 23.87
CA VAL A 22 -26.26 -11.55 22.41
C VAL A 22 -27.29 -10.52 21.93
N ILE A 23 -26.84 -9.50 21.19
CA ILE A 23 -27.68 -8.46 20.61
C ILE A 23 -27.66 -8.60 19.08
N PHE A 24 -28.83 -8.56 18.46
CA PHE A 24 -29.00 -8.76 17.02
C PHE A 24 -29.79 -7.62 16.38
N TYR A 25 -29.19 -6.99 15.37
CA TYR A 25 -29.77 -5.91 14.58
C TYR A 25 -29.96 -6.32 13.13
N ALA A 26 -31.19 -6.72 12.78
CA ALA A 26 -31.56 -7.06 11.41
C ALA A 26 -31.64 -5.83 10.47
N ALA A 27 -32.00 -4.67 11.02
CA ALA A 27 -32.09 -3.41 10.30
C ALA A 27 -30.84 -2.55 10.56
N ALA A 28 -30.52 -1.66 9.62
CA ALA A 28 -29.43 -0.69 9.77
C ALA A 28 -29.59 0.12 11.06
N GLN A 29 -28.50 0.28 11.83
CA GLN A 29 -28.50 1.04 13.07
C GLN A 29 -27.73 2.35 12.93
N VAL A 30 -28.27 3.42 13.50
CA VAL A 30 -27.49 4.65 13.73
C VAL A 30 -26.90 4.57 15.12
N VAL A 31 -25.57 4.51 15.22
CA VAL A 31 -24.86 4.41 16.49
C VAL A 31 -24.60 5.83 17.02
N PRO A 32 -25.08 6.18 18.24
CA PRO A 32 -24.90 7.52 18.79
C PRO A 32 -23.43 7.86 19.08
N ASN A 33 -23.11 9.15 19.09
CA ASN A 33 -21.79 9.64 19.48
C ASN A 33 -21.37 9.19 20.89
N GLY A 34 -20.10 8.84 21.07
CA GLY A 34 -19.53 8.38 22.34
C GLY A 34 -19.96 6.97 22.74
N THR A 35 -20.64 6.23 21.86
CA THR A 35 -21.09 4.87 22.15
C THR A 35 -19.92 3.89 22.07
N GLU A 36 -19.83 3.00 23.06
CA GLU A 36 -19.00 1.82 23.02
C GLU A 36 -19.83 0.63 22.52
N VAL A 37 -19.46 0.07 21.37
CA VAL A 37 -20.09 -1.11 20.77
C VAL A 37 -19.19 -2.31 21.05
N LYS A 38 -19.62 -3.20 21.96
CA LYS A 38 -18.75 -4.29 22.44
C LYS A 38 -19.43 -5.63 22.66
N GLY A 39 -18.66 -6.71 22.58
CA GLY A 39 -19.13 -8.07 22.84
C GLY A 39 -19.91 -8.68 21.66
N PHE A 40 -20.95 -9.47 21.96
CA PHE A 40 -21.76 -10.17 20.95
C PHE A 40 -22.87 -9.28 20.37
N VAL A 41 -22.49 -8.20 19.70
CA VAL A 41 -23.40 -7.32 18.96
C VAL A 41 -23.26 -7.60 17.47
N ARG A 42 -24.35 -8.03 16.83
CA ARG A 42 -24.36 -8.39 15.41
C ARG A 42 -25.21 -7.40 14.61
N PHE A 43 -24.58 -6.76 13.61
CA PHE A 43 -25.24 -5.85 12.67
C PHE A 43 -25.43 -6.57 11.33
N ASP A 44 -26.62 -7.12 11.08
CA ASP A 44 -26.94 -7.75 9.78
C ASP A 44 -27.41 -6.71 8.76
N GLY A 45 -28.07 -5.65 9.23
CA GLY A 45 -28.54 -4.55 8.38
C GLY A 45 -27.52 -3.44 8.16
N GLY A 46 -26.30 -3.57 8.66
CA GLY A 46 -25.29 -2.51 8.65
C GLY A 46 -25.38 -1.54 9.83
N MET A 47 -24.49 -0.55 9.80
CA MET A 47 -24.42 0.49 10.83
C MET A 47 -24.02 1.84 10.23
N THR A 48 -24.38 2.91 10.93
CA THR A 48 -24.07 4.28 10.53
C THR A 48 -23.58 5.07 11.74
N VAL A 49 -22.44 5.72 11.60
CA VAL A 49 -21.91 6.72 12.53
C VAL A 49 -22.23 8.10 11.96
N ALA A 50 -22.92 8.93 12.72
CA ALA A 50 -23.29 10.26 12.26
C ALA A 50 -22.04 11.14 12.01
N SER A 51 -22.18 12.14 11.14
CA SER A 51 -21.12 13.11 10.87
C SER A 51 -20.64 13.78 12.17
N GLY A 52 -19.33 13.95 12.32
CA GLY A 52 -18.65 14.48 13.50
C GLY A 52 -18.81 13.63 14.78
N SER A 53 -19.36 12.42 14.68
CA SER A 53 -19.51 11.50 15.81
C SER A 53 -18.40 10.47 15.83
N GLU A 54 -18.03 10.02 17.02
CA GLU A 54 -17.05 8.97 17.26
C GLU A 54 -17.69 7.83 18.05
N ILE A 55 -17.32 6.59 17.72
CA ILE A 55 -17.68 5.41 18.49
C ILE A 55 -16.43 4.57 18.77
N THR A 56 -16.48 3.77 19.83
CA THR A 56 -15.47 2.74 20.11
C THR A 56 -16.05 1.37 19.76
N CYS A 57 -15.28 0.54 19.06
CA CYS A 57 -15.74 -0.76 18.58
C CYS A 57 -14.82 -1.92 19.01
N ASN A 58 -15.39 -2.92 19.67
CA ASN A 58 -14.77 -4.20 20.00
C ASN A 58 -15.84 -5.30 20.03
N ILE A 59 -16.32 -5.63 18.83
CA ILE A 59 -17.35 -6.64 18.63
C ILE A 59 -16.73 -7.96 18.18
N ILE A 60 -17.35 -9.06 18.59
CA ILE A 60 -16.91 -10.40 18.23
C ILE A 60 -17.53 -10.87 16.90
N PRO A 61 -18.85 -10.67 16.64
CA PRO A 61 -19.44 -11.07 15.38
C PRO A 61 -19.03 -10.13 14.23
N PRO A 62 -18.98 -10.63 12.98
CA PRO A 62 -18.78 -9.78 11.82
C PRO A 62 -19.88 -8.73 11.65
N ILE A 63 -19.49 -7.52 11.24
CA ILE A 63 -20.43 -6.51 10.71
C ILE A 63 -20.83 -6.95 9.32
N CYS A 64 -22.12 -7.02 9.03
CA CYS A 64 -22.63 -7.29 7.70
C CYS A 64 -23.44 -6.09 7.19
N GLY A 65 -23.57 -5.97 5.87
CA GLY A 65 -24.31 -4.87 5.25
C GLY A 65 -23.54 -3.53 5.26
N PRO A 66 -24.23 -2.42 4.95
CA PRO A 66 -23.56 -1.16 4.70
C PRO A 66 -22.98 -0.52 5.97
N ILE A 67 -21.77 0.03 5.87
CA ILE A 67 -21.15 0.87 6.92
C ILE A 67 -21.13 2.31 6.42
N GLY A 68 -21.88 3.19 7.07
CA GLY A 68 -21.92 4.62 6.76
C GLY A 68 -21.15 5.43 7.80
N LEU A 69 -20.07 6.09 7.41
CA LEU A 69 -19.32 6.97 8.32
C LEU A 69 -19.58 8.46 8.03
N ASN A 70 -20.43 8.79 7.06
CA ASN A 70 -20.92 10.14 6.79
C ASN A 70 -19.82 11.21 6.63
N ASN A 71 -18.71 10.82 5.97
CA ASN A 71 -17.52 11.59 5.61
C ASN A 71 -16.52 11.86 6.74
N ASP A 72 -16.98 12.13 7.95
CA ASP A 72 -16.12 12.48 9.11
C ASP A 72 -16.52 11.79 10.42
N GLY A 73 -17.49 10.88 10.37
CA GLY A 73 -17.76 9.95 11.46
C GLY A 73 -16.57 9.00 11.66
N LYS A 74 -16.27 8.73 12.93
CA LYS A 74 -15.07 8.01 13.35
C LYS A 74 -15.42 6.70 14.05
N ILE A 75 -14.74 5.62 13.68
CA ILE A 75 -14.68 4.39 14.47
C ILE A 75 -13.28 4.25 15.06
N THR A 76 -13.20 4.14 16.38
CA THR A 76 -11.98 3.81 17.11
C THR A 76 -12.03 2.34 17.53
N LEU A 77 -11.04 1.55 17.10
CA LEU A 77 -10.96 0.14 17.44
C LEU A 77 -10.38 -0.03 18.85
N SER A 78 -11.07 -0.80 19.69
CA SER A 78 -10.53 -1.31 20.96
C SER A 78 -10.36 -2.84 20.95
N GLY A 79 -10.53 -3.44 19.78
CA GLY A 79 -10.33 -4.84 19.44
C GLY A 79 -10.35 -5.00 17.92
N ASP A 80 -10.00 -6.20 17.44
CA ASP A 80 -10.07 -6.50 16.01
C ASP A 80 -11.51 -6.44 15.51
N MET A 81 -11.70 -6.03 14.26
CA MET A 81 -12.99 -5.92 13.61
C MET A 81 -13.09 -6.94 12.47
N MET A 82 -14.22 -7.62 12.38
CA MET A 82 -14.51 -8.52 11.25
C MET A 82 -15.55 -7.89 10.34
N LEU A 83 -15.24 -7.75 9.06
CA LEU A 83 -16.18 -7.32 8.01
C LEU A 83 -16.71 -8.56 7.29
N GLY A 84 -17.98 -8.86 7.52
CA GLY A 84 -18.67 -10.03 7.00
C GLY A 84 -19.01 -9.93 5.51
N ALA A 85 -19.96 -10.76 5.08
CA ALA A 85 -20.43 -10.74 3.69
C ALA A 85 -21.24 -9.47 3.38
N ASN A 86 -21.14 -9.00 2.13
CA ASN A 86 -21.88 -7.85 1.60
C ASN A 86 -21.61 -6.53 2.35
N VAL A 87 -20.42 -6.38 2.93
CA VAL A 87 -20.02 -5.10 3.51
C VAL A 87 -19.67 -4.14 2.39
N THR A 88 -20.36 -3.00 2.37
CA THR A 88 -20.05 -1.88 1.48
C THR A 88 -19.90 -0.64 2.34
N LEU A 89 -18.92 0.21 2.05
CA LEU A 89 -18.94 1.56 2.59
C LEU A 89 -20.09 2.32 1.93
N ALA A 90 -21.12 2.69 2.70
CA ALA A 90 -22.19 3.55 2.21
C ALA A 90 -21.71 5.00 2.06
N SER A 91 -20.77 5.40 2.91
CA SER A 91 -20.07 6.67 2.90
C SER A 91 -18.69 6.50 3.53
N GLY A 92 -17.73 7.33 3.10
CA GLY A 92 -16.40 7.42 3.67
C GLY A 92 -16.40 7.97 5.09
N GLY A 93 -15.25 7.96 5.75
CA GLY A 93 -15.05 8.47 7.11
C GLY A 93 -13.71 8.06 7.68
N ILE A 94 -13.60 8.05 9.01
CA ILE A 94 -12.34 7.90 9.73
C ILE A 94 -12.32 6.57 10.50
N ILE A 95 -11.21 5.85 10.39
CA ILE A 95 -10.88 4.68 11.20
C ILE A 95 -9.61 4.99 12.00
N ASP A 96 -9.73 4.88 13.31
CA ASP A 96 -8.60 4.85 14.24
C ASP A 96 -8.41 3.39 14.64
N GLY A 97 -7.53 2.69 13.92
CA GLY A 97 -7.35 1.25 14.10
C GLY A 97 -6.61 0.88 15.38
N ASN A 98 -5.86 1.81 15.98
CA ASN A 98 -5.22 1.64 17.28
C ASN A 98 -4.42 0.32 17.42
N ASN A 99 -3.67 -0.02 16.37
CA ASN A 99 -2.90 -1.25 16.21
C ASN A 99 -3.72 -2.55 16.11
N HIS A 100 -5.03 -2.46 15.84
CA HIS A 100 -5.90 -3.62 15.61
C HIS A 100 -6.01 -4.00 14.13
N VAL A 101 -6.59 -5.18 13.91
CA VAL A 101 -6.79 -5.75 12.58
C VAL A 101 -8.26 -5.63 12.14
N ILE A 102 -8.47 -5.29 10.88
CA ILE A 102 -9.73 -5.42 10.17
C ILE A 102 -9.63 -6.64 9.26
N PHE A 103 -10.40 -7.69 9.57
CA PHE A 103 -10.48 -8.90 8.76
C PHE A 103 -11.57 -8.78 7.71
N LEU A 104 -11.23 -9.00 6.43
CA LEU A 104 -12.20 -9.07 5.36
C LEU A 104 -12.67 -10.52 5.18
N GLN A 105 -13.96 -10.79 5.36
CA GLN A 105 -14.60 -12.07 5.01
C GLN A 105 -15.33 -12.01 3.66
N SER A 106 -15.26 -10.86 2.98
CA SER A 106 -15.70 -10.64 1.61
C SER A 106 -14.96 -9.44 1.02
N ASP A 107 -15.15 -9.18 -0.27
CA ASP A 107 -14.53 -8.03 -0.92
C ASP A 107 -15.04 -6.71 -0.31
N LEU A 108 -14.12 -5.79 -0.04
CA LEU A 108 -14.41 -4.44 0.42
C LEU A 108 -14.35 -3.46 -0.74
N ILE A 109 -15.44 -2.75 -1.01
CA ILE A 109 -15.50 -1.69 -2.02
C ILE A 109 -15.47 -0.33 -1.32
N ILE A 110 -14.52 0.53 -1.70
CA ILE A 110 -14.58 1.97 -1.41
C ILE A 110 -15.26 2.64 -2.61
N PRO A 111 -16.50 3.15 -2.47
CA PRO A 111 -17.23 3.73 -3.60
C PRO A 111 -16.56 4.98 -4.15
N ALA A 112 -16.87 5.28 -5.41
CA ALA A 112 -16.42 6.49 -6.06
C ALA A 112 -16.82 7.74 -5.26
N GLY A 113 -15.88 8.67 -5.12
CA GLY A 113 -16.05 9.91 -4.37
C GLY A 113 -16.05 9.76 -2.86
N GLN A 114 -15.87 8.55 -2.33
CA GLN A 114 -15.74 8.29 -0.90
C GLN A 114 -14.27 8.16 -0.49
N THR A 115 -13.97 8.61 0.72
CA THR A 115 -12.64 8.51 1.34
C THR A 115 -12.73 7.71 2.62
N LEU A 116 -11.92 6.66 2.74
CA LEU A 116 -11.67 5.99 4.01
C LEU A 116 -10.31 6.47 4.54
N THR A 117 -10.32 7.18 5.66
CA THR A 117 -9.11 7.72 6.29
C THR A 117 -8.69 6.87 7.47
N PHE A 118 -7.42 6.50 7.56
CA PHE A 118 -6.81 5.86 8.72
C PHE A 118 -5.91 6.86 9.45
N VAL A 119 -6.15 7.05 10.75
CA VAL A 119 -5.43 8.04 11.58
C VAL A 119 -4.47 7.39 12.59
N SER A 120 -4.37 6.07 12.59
CA SER A 120 -3.45 5.31 13.43
C SER A 120 -3.15 3.96 12.80
N ASN A 121 -2.16 3.26 13.38
CA ASN A 121 -1.71 1.98 12.87
C ASN A 121 -2.86 0.99 12.72
N THR A 122 -3.01 0.42 11.53
CA THR A 122 -4.11 -0.50 11.24
C THR A 122 -3.64 -1.57 10.27
N THR A 123 -4.03 -2.83 10.50
CA THR A 123 -3.87 -3.89 9.49
C THR A 123 -5.21 -4.19 8.86
N ILE A 124 -5.30 -4.20 7.54
CA ILE A 124 -6.42 -4.79 6.80
C ILE A 124 -5.93 -6.14 6.28
N ASP A 125 -6.40 -7.23 6.91
CA ASP A 125 -6.13 -8.59 6.45
C ASP A 125 -7.27 -9.02 5.52
N GLY A 126 -6.95 -9.09 4.22
CA GLY A 126 -7.88 -9.46 3.18
C GLY A 126 -8.33 -10.91 3.24
N GLN A 127 -7.60 -11.81 3.91
CA GLN A 127 -7.88 -13.25 3.93
C GLN A 127 -8.12 -13.86 2.52
N GLY A 128 -7.45 -13.32 1.50
CA GLY A 128 -7.61 -13.70 0.09
C GLY A 128 -8.71 -12.94 -0.68
N HIS A 129 -9.43 -12.03 -0.04
CA HIS A 129 -10.43 -11.17 -0.68
C HIS A 129 -9.81 -9.92 -1.30
N ARG A 130 -10.67 -9.06 -1.85
CA ARG A 130 -10.26 -7.86 -2.59
C ARG A 130 -10.56 -6.56 -1.85
N LEU A 131 -9.67 -5.59 -1.95
CA LEU A 131 -9.95 -4.18 -1.71
C LEU A 131 -10.12 -3.49 -3.07
N ILE A 132 -11.30 -2.95 -3.32
CA ILE A 132 -11.68 -2.41 -4.63
C ILE A 132 -11.91 -0.91 -4.51
N PHE A 133 -11.14 -0.12 -5.25
CA PHE A 133 -11.37 1.29 -5.44
C PHE A 133 -12.33 1.49 -6.62
N ALA A 134 -13.56 1.90 -6.33
CA ALA A 134 -14.55 2.13 -7.38
C ALA A 134 -14.15 3.32 -8.26
N GLN A 135 -14.29 3.14 -9.57
CA GLN A 135 -13.77 4.04 -10.58
C GLN A 135 -14.72 5.21 -10.87
N ALA A 136 -14.17 6.42 -10.97
CA ALA A 136 -14.85 7.60 -11.49
C ALA A 136 -13.85 8.75 -11.64
N THR A 137 -14.29 9.91 -12.11
CA THR A 137 -13.46 11.14 -12.08
C THR A 137 -12.95 11.49 -10.68
N ASN A 138 -13.65 11.05 -9.63
CA ASN A 138 -13.20 11.04 -8.25
C ASN A 138 -13.28 9.57 -7.76
N PRO A 139 -12.18 8.82 -7.77
CA PRO A 139 -12.19 7.41 -7.40
C PRO A 139 -12.53 7.22 -5.93
N GLY A 140 -12.77 5.97 -5.52
CA GLY A 140 -12.67 5.61 -4.10
C GLY A 140 -11.24 5.86 -3.61
N ARG A 141 -11.09 6.31 -2.36
CA ARG A 141 -9.78 6.67 -1.79
C ARG A 141 -9.55 6.05 -0.43
N LEU A 142 -8.33 5.59 -0.20
CA LEU A 142 -7.76 5.25 1.09
C LEU A 142 -6.73 6.33 1.42
N VAL A 143 -6.88 6.97 2.57
CA VAL A 143 -5.99 8.04 3.02
C VAL A 143 -5.36 7.62 4.34
N ILE A 144 -4.04 7.75 4.45
CA ILE A 144 -3.29 7.52 5.69
C ILE A 144 -2.95 8.91 6.23
N ASP A 145 -3.63 9.38 7.27
CA ASP A 145 -3.56 10.77 7.75
C ASP A 145 -3.59 10.82 9.29
N GLY A 146 -2.60 10.19 9.92
CA GLY A 146 -2.36 10.24 11.35
C GLY A 146 -1.04 10.93 11.69
N ASP A 147 -0.48 10.61 12.85
CA ASP A 147 0.83 11.10 13.28
C ASP A 147 1.98 10.46 12.44
N GLU A 148 3.22 10.90 12.69
CA GLU A 148 4.41 10.57 11.88
C GLU A 148 4.68 9.07 11.74
N ASP A 149 4.27 8.24 12.70
CA ASP A 149 4.50 6.79 12.68
C ASP A 149 3.30 5.98 12.16
N THR A 150 2.29 6.65 11.58
CA THR A 150 1.07 5.97 11.13
C THR A 150 1.36 5.05 9.95
N ASN A 151 1.11 3.75 10.16
CA ASN A 151 1.24 2.70 9.17
C ASN A 151 -0.09 1.99 8.90
N VAL A 152 -0.48 1.89 7.64
CA VAL A 152 -1.52 0.95 7.23
C VAL A 152 -0.86 -0.25 6.58
N THR A 153 -1.12 -1.44 7.10
CA THR A 153 -0.69 -2.71 6.51
C THR A 153 -1.84 -3.32 5.72
N LEU A 154 -1.64 -3.54 4.44
CA LEU A 154 -2.53 -4.33 3.57
C LEU A 154 -1.94 -5.73 3.44
N LYS A 155 -2.68 -6.75 3.90
CA LYS A 155 -2.17 -8.11 4.04
C LYS A 155 -3.06 -9.13 3.35
N ASN A 156 -2.47 -10.14 2.69
CA ASN A 156 -3.19 -11.26 2.07
C ASN A 156 -4.37 -10.80 1.20
N ILE A 157 -4.14 -9.78 0.37
CA ILE A 157 -5.23 -9.05 -0.29
C ILE A 157 -4.89 -8.77 -1.75
N THR A 158 -5.90 -8.81 -2.61
CA THR A 158 -5.80 -8.25 -3.96
C THR A 158 -6.38 -6.84 -3.97
N ILE A 159 -5.58 -5.87 -4.39
CA ILE A 159 -5.99 -4.48 -4.54
C ILE A 159 -6.36 -4.26 -6.00
N GLU A 160 -7.61 -3.88 -6.26
CA GLU A 160 -8.11 -3.57 -7.59
C GLU A 160 -8.53 -2.12 -7.71
N GLY A 161 -8.35 -1.55 -8.91
CA GLY A 161 -8.87 -0.22 -9.21
C GLY A 161 -7.93 0.93 -8.84
N ILE A 162 -6.64 0.65 -8.68
CA ILE A 162 -5.65 1.70 -8.45
C ILE A 162 -5.58 2.61 -9.69
N GLU A 163 -5.86 3.89 -9.49
CA GLU A 163 -5.82 4.94 -10.49
C GLU A 163 -5.47 6.32 -9.89
N ASP A 164 -4.91 7.19 -10.73
CA ASP A 164 -4.77 8.61 -10.48
C ASP A 164 -5.58 9.40 -11.53
N THR A 165 -6.65 10.07 -11.12
CA THR A 165 -7.42 10.94 -12.03
C THR A 165 -6.98 12.40 -11.95
N SER A 166 -6.38 12.80 -10.83
CA SER A 166 -5.72 14.10 -10.64
C SER A 166 -4.72 14.04 -9.48
N THR A 167 -4.00 15.14 -9.24
CA THR A 167 -3.08 15.27 -8.08
C THR A 167 -3.78 15.12 -6.71
N THR A 168 -5.08 15.37 -6.64
CA THR A 168 -5.92 15.31 -5.42
C THR A 168 -6.86 14.10 -5.38
N HIS A 169 -6.94 13.34 -6.48
CA HIS A 169 -7.88 12.24 -6.68
C HIS A 169 -7.10 10.98 -7.06
N ARG A 170 -6.41 10.43 -6.06
CA ARG A 170 -5.58 9.23 -6.15
C ARG A 170 -6.12 8.17 -5.21
N SER A 171 -6.09 6.90 -5.62
CA SER A 171 -6.68 5.80 -4.83
C SER A 171 -6.04 5.64 -3.45
N ILE A 172 -4.72 5.81 -3.34
CA ILE A 172 -4.00 5.81 -2.05
C ILE A 172 -3.26 7.14 -1.88
N GLN A 173 -3.43 7.77 -0.72
CA GLN A 173 -2.82 9.06 -0.37
C GLN A 173 -2.35 9.09 1.07
N PHE A 174 -1.48 10.06 1.36
CA PHE A 174 -0.93 10.35 2.68
C PHE A 174 -1.34 11.76 3.10
N GLY A 175 -1.40 11.96 4.41
CA GLY A 175 -1.62 13.23 5.07
C GLY A 175 -0.41 14.14 5.04
N GLU A 176 -0.41 15.15 5.92
CA GLU A 176 0.67 16.14 6.00
C GLU A 176 1.87 15.68 6.83
N ALA A 177 1.69 14.71 7.75
CA ALA A 177 2.76 14.24 8.62
C ALA A 177 3.83 13.45 7.84
N GLU A 178 5.10 13.73 8.13
CA GLU A 178 6.23 12.96 7.58
C GLU A 178 6.33 11.59 8.26
N GLY A 179 6.90 10.57 7.61
CA GLY A 179 7.08 9.23 8.18
C GLY A 179 5.92 8.24 8.00
N GLN A 180 4.72 8.71 7.66
CA GLN A 180 3.57 7.85 7.39
C GLN A 180 3.90 6.81 6.30
N SER A 181 3.36 5.60 6.41
CA SER A 181 3.75 4.52 5.50
C SER A 181 2.63 3.52 5.18
N LEU A 182 2.79 2.87 4.03
CA LEU A 182 1.97 1.75 3.58
C LEU A 182 2.81 0.48 3.58
N THR A 183 2.38 -0.54 4.30
CA THR A 183 2.99 -1.88 4.24
C THR A 183 2.15 -2.80 3.35
N LEU A 184 2.80 -3.49 2.41
CA LEU A 184 2.21 -4.51 1.54
C LEU A 184 2.78 -5.88 1.94
N ASP A 185 1.93 -6.74 2.48
CA ASP A 185 2.29 -8.11 2.90
C ASP A 185 1.47 -9.14 2.12
N THR A 186 2.10 -9.82 1.16
CA THR A 186 1.42 -10.83 0.33
C THR A 186 0.23 -10.19 -0.43
N VAL A 187 0.57 -9.26 -1.34
CA VAL A 187 -0.39 -8.37 -2.03
C VAL A 187 -0.30 -8.52 -3.54
N CYS A 188 -1.45 -8.60 -4.21
CA CYS A 188 -1.52 -8.39 -5.65
C CYS A 188 -2.15 -7.03 -5.95
N MET A 189 -1.39 -6.10 -6.52
CA MET A 189 -1.88 -4.77 -6.91
C MET A 189 -2.15 -4.72 -8.42
N ILE A 190 -3.42 -4.57 -8.79
CA ILE A 190 -3.87 -4.52 -10.18
C ILE A 190 -4.16 -3.07 -10.57
N LEU A 191 -3.25 -2.49 -11.35
CA LEU A 191 -3.37 -1.16 -11.92
C LEU A 191 -4.47 -1.15 -12.98
N ARG A 192 -5.36 -0.14 -12.91
CA ARG A 192 -6.35 0.11 -13.97
C ARG A 192 -5.93 1.24 -14.87
N GLU A 193 -5.27 2.24 -14.29
CA GLU A 193 -4.63 3.32 -15.01
C GLU A 193 -3.20 3.53 -14.52
N ASN A 194 -2.49 4.45 -15.14
CA ASN A 194 -1.20 4.89 -14.62
C ASN A 194 -1.41 5.46 -13.21
N TYR A 195 -0.49 5.13 -12.31
CA TYR A 195 -0.58 5.48 -10.91
C TYR A 195 0.75 6.05 -10.42
N THR A 196 0.68 7.12 -9.64
CA THR A 196 1.83 7.78 -9.01
C THR A 196 1.72 7.65 -7.50
N PHE A 197 2.56 6.79 -6.95
CA PHE A 197 2.78 6.74 -5.52
C PHE A 197 3.61 7.96 -5.09
N GLN A 198 2.98 8.88 -4.35
CA GLN A 198 3.65 10.07 -3.80
C GLN A 198 3.21 10.32 -2.37
N GLY A 199 4.13 10.83 -1.57
CA GLY A 199 3.98 10.92 -0.11
C GLY A 199 4.18 9.55 0.56
N GLY A 200 4.55 9.59 1.84
CA GLY A 200 4.78 8.40 2.66
C GLY A 200 5.85 7.43 2.14
N GLY A 201 6.10 6.37 2.91
CA GLY A 201 6.96 5.25 2.56
C GLY A 201 6.18 4.02 2.13
N ILE A 202 6.83 3.12 1.38
CA ILE A 202 6.29 1.78 1.08
C ILE A 202 7.18 0.73 1.74
N THR A 203 6.60 -0.22 2.45
CA THR A 203 7.31 -1.41 2.90
C THR A 203 6.72 -2.66 2.25
N ILE A 204 7.55 -3.46 1.58
CA ILE A 204 7.20 -4.76 1.04
C ILE A 204 7.64 -5.84 2.04
N MET A 205 6.70 -6.53 2.67
CA MET A 205 6.96 -7.49 3.74
C MET A 205 6.82 -8.96 3.32
N GLY A 206 5.99 -9.22 2.31
CA GLY A 206 5.81 -10.55 1.70
C GLY A 206 5.82 -10.45 0.18
N ASP A 207 5.33 -11.47 -0.51
CA ASP A 207 5.29 -11.50 -1.97
C ASP A 207 4.27 -10.48 -2.49
N THR A 208 4.77 -9.38 -3.03
CA THR A 208 3.95 -8.31 -3.59
C THR A 208 4.17 -8.18 -5.08
N VAL A 209 3.11 -8.27 -5.86
CA VAL A 209 3.16 -8.12 -7.32
C VAL A 209 2.35 -6.91 -7.79
N ILE A 210 2.91 -6.14 -8.73
CA ILE A 210 2.20 -5.11 -9.48
C ILE A 210 1.89 -5.64 -10.88
N GLN A 211 0.63 -5.54 -11.30
CA GLN A 211 0.12 -5.99 -12.59
C GLN A 211 -0.74 -4.91 -13.26
N GLY A 212 -1.05 -5.09 -14.55
CA GLY A 212 -2.10 -4.30 -15.23
C GLY A 212 -1.72 -3.65 -16.56
N ASN A 213 -0.50 -3.86 -17.08
CA ASN A 213 0.01 -3.19 -18.29
C ASN A 213 -0.22 -1.66 -18.23
N LYS A 214 0.25 -1.08 -17.11
CA LYS A 214 0.20 0.35 -16.81
C LYS A 214 1.51 0.76 -16.17
N MET A 215 1.66 2.06 -16.01
CA MET A 215 2.80 2.65 -15.34
C MET A 215 2.54 2.80 -13.83
N PHE A 216 3.45 2.29 -13.03
CA PHE A 216 3.59 2.61 -11.61
C PHE A 216 4.76 3.58 -11.44
N THR A 217 4.48 4.83 -11.09
CA THR A 217 5.50 5.84 -10.81
C THR A 217 5.74 5.91 -9.31
N PHE A 218 6.95 5.60 -8.87
CA PHE A 218 7.39 5.86 -7.51
C PHE A 218 7.98 7.27 -7.41
N ALA A 219 7.24 8.17 -6.77
CA ALA A 219 7.56 9.60 -6.64
C ALA A 219 7.68 10.09 -5.19
N ALA A 220 7.72 9.20 -4.22
CA ALA A 220 7.93 9.54 -2.82
C ALA A 220 9.41 9.90 -2.54
N ALA A 221 9.63 10.72 -1.50
CA ALA A 221 10.95 11.02 -0.93
C ALA A 221 11.30 10.11 0.27
N GLN A 222 10.39 9.22 0.66
CA GLN A 222 10.69 8.17 1.62
C GLN A 222 10.98 6.87 0.86
N ASP A 223 11.53 5.87 1.55
CA ASP A 223 11.98 4.65 0.92
C ASP A 223 10.82 3.71 0.53
N LEU A 224 11.03 3.00 -0.59
CA LEU A 224 10.44 1.70 -0.88
C LEU A 224 11.40 0.64 -0.30
N LEU A 225 11.06 0.15 0.89
CA LEU A 225 11.83 -0.87 1.60
C LEU A 225 11.32 -2.26 1.25
N ILE A 226 12.17 -3.12 0.70
CA ILE A 226 11.90 -4.55 0.51
C ILE A 226 12.54 -5.29 1.69
N LYS A 227 11.69 -5.93 2.50
CA LYS A 227 12.11 -6.68 3.70
C LYS A 227 12.83 -7.98 3.35
N LYS A 228 13.52 -8.52 4.35
CA LYS A 228 14.13 -9.85 4.33
C LYS A 228 13.11 -10.91 3.91
N ASN A 229 13.50 -11.77 2.97
CA ASN A 229 12.68 -12.83 2.37
C ASN A 229 11.39 -12.33 1.69
N ALA A 230 11.25 -11.03 1.41
CA ALA A 230 10.14 -10.49 0.64
C ALA A 230 10.51 -10.37 -0.84
N CYS A 231 9.49 -10.43 -1.70
CA CYS A 231 9.64 -10.23 -3.14
C CYS A 231 8.74 -9.09 -3.59
N PHE A 232 9.34 -8.08 -4.22
CA PHE A 232 8.64 -7.06 -4.97
C PHE A 232 8.71 -7.37 -6.46
N ALA A 233 7.61 -7.83 -7.04
CA ALA A 233 7.53 -8.27 -8.42
C ALA A 233 6.79 -7.24 -9.30
N LEU A 234 7.37 -6.98 -10.47
CA LEU A 234 6.79 -6.17 -11.53
C LEU A 234 6.46 -7.10 -12.69
N ASP A 235 5.17 -7.26 -12.98
CA ASP A 235 4.71 -8.23 -13.96
C ASP A 235 4.80 -7.72 -15.41
N MET A 236 4.47 -8.60 -16.35
CA MET A 236 4.56 -8.36 -17.79
C MET A 236 3.88 -7.06 -18.20
N ASP A 237 4.59 -6.30 -19.06
CA ASP A 237 4.16 -5.02 -19.62
C ASP A 237 3.91 -3.90 -18.59
N VAL A 238 4.24 -4.06 -17.31
CA VAL A 238 4.24 -2.96 -16.35
C VAL A 238 5.44 -2.04 -16.61
N GLU A 239 5.23 -0.72 -16.59
CA GLU A 239 6.33 0.24 -16.48
C GLU A 239 6.48 0.67 -15.03
N PHE A 240 7.58 0.29 -14.39
CA PHE A 240 7.97 0.90 -13.13
C PHE A 240 8.87 2.10 -13.37
N ARG A 241 8.41 3.27 -12.97
CA ARG A 241 9.14 4.53 -13.12
C ARG A 241 9.66 5.03 -11.78
N TYR A 242 10.98 5.07 -11.63
CA TYR A 242 11.65 5.70 -10.50
C TYR A 242 11.77 7.22 -10.74
N SER A 243 11.06 8.01 -9.93
CA SER A 243 11.00 9.47 -10.05
C SER A 243 10.76 10.14 -8.69
N PRO A 244 11.56 9.84 -7.65
CA PRO A 244 11.37 10.41 -6.33
C PRO A 244 11.34 11.94 -6.37
N SER A 245 10.60 12.55 -5.44
CA SER A 245 10.43 14.00 -5.38
C SER A 245 11.70 14.75 -4.92
N ASP A 246 12.65 14.03 -4.33
CA ASP A 246 13.94 14.57 -3.88
C ASP A 246 15.07 14.32 -4.93
N ARG A 247 16.36 14.28 -4.54
CA ARG A 247 17.45 13.93 -5.47
C ARG A 247 18.16 12.62 -5.11
N SER A 248 17.56 11.83 -4.23
CA SER A 248 18.12 10.56 -3.80
C SER A 248 18.10 9.54 -4.92
N LYS A 249 19.08 8.65 -4.85
CA LYS A 249 19.34 7.63 -5.87
C LYS A 249 19.02 6.22 -5.39
N THR A 250 18.65 6.09 -4.11
CA THR A 250 18.68 4.83 -3.37
C THR A 250 17.38 4.61 -2.59
N HIS A 251 16.26 5.17 -3.03
CA HIS A 251 14.98 4.96 -2.33
C HIS A 251 14.38 3.57 -2.57
N ILE A 252 14.93 2.75 -3.47
CA ILE A 252 14.63 1.31 -3.49
C ILE A 252 15.66 0.64 -2.60
N VAL A 253 15.25 0.28 -1.38
CA VAL A 253 16.12 -0.23 -0.34
C VAL A 253 15.83 -1.70 -0.11
N PHE A 254 16.87 -2.53 -0.17
CA PHE A 254 16.82 -3.93 0.21
C PHE A 254 17.30 -4.07 1.65
N GLU A 255 16.53 -4.74 2.51
CA GLU A 255 16.92 -4.96 3.91
C GLU A 255 18.17 -5.85 4.00
N ASP A 256 18.22 -6.90 3.17
CA ASP A 256 19.40 -7.76 2.99
C ASP A 256 19.39 -8.50 1.64
N SER A 257 20.35 -9.42 1.45
CA SER A 257 20.52 -10.18 0.20
C SER A 257 19.39 -11.17 -0.12
N SER A 258 18.47 -11.43 0.83
CA SER A 258 17.26 -12.24 0.57
C SER A 258 16.06 -11.40 0.14
N SER A 259 16.21 -10.08 0.11
CA SER A 259 15.18 -9.16 -0.38
C SER A 259 15.22 -9.14 -1.91
N VAL A 260 14.09 -9.43 -2.56
CA VAL A 260 14.05 -9.65 -4.03
C VAL A 260 13.28 -8.54 -4.74
N LEU A 261 13.87 -8.00 -5.82
CA LEU A 261 13.18 -7.24 -6.86
C LEU A 261 13.11 -8.13 -8.10
N PHE A 262 11.89 -8.52 -8.49
CA PHE A 262 11.65 -9.42 -9.61
C PHE A 262 11.08 -8.65 -10.81
N LEU A 263 11.81 -8.61 -11.91
CA LEU A 263 11.42 -7.95 -13.16
C LEU A 263 10.96 -9.00 -14.18
N ASN A 264 9.66 -9.09 -14.44
CA ASN A 264 9.09 -10.07 -15.36
C ASN A 264 8.61 -9.43 -16.66
N GLY A 265 9.48 -9.35 -17.68
CA GLY A 265 9.05 -8.79 -18.97
C GLY A 265 8.50 -7.36 -18.88
N CYS A 266 9.01 -6.58 -17.93
CA CYS A 266 8.53 -5.24 -17.60
C CYS A 266 9.48 -4.16 -18.14
N MET A 267 9.15 -2.89 -17.91
CA MET A 267 10.04 -1.76 -18.18
C MET A 267 10.43 -1.07 -16.87
N LEU A 268 11.73 -0.95 -16.62
CA LEU A 268 12.28 -0.14 -15.54
C LEU A 268 12.78 1.19 -16.10
N SER A 269 12.13 2.29 -15.72
CA SER A 269 12.43 3.63 -16.23
C SER A 269 12.81 4.62 -15.12
N MET A 270 13.57 5.65 -15.48
CA MET A 270 13.92 6.76 -14.58
C MET A 270 13.92 8.11 -15.32
N LEU A 271 13.70 9.20 -14.58
CA LEU A 271 13.72 10.56 -15.15
C LEU A 271 15.13 11.16 -15.25
N ARG A 272 15.30 12.11 -16.20
CA ARG A 272 16.57 12.76 -16.62
C ARG A 272 17.50 13.26 -15.54
N THR A 273 17.01 13.48 -14.33
CA THR A 273 17.73 14.17 -13.27
C THR A 273 18.22 13.26 -12.15
N GLN A 274 17.85 11.98 -12.14
CA GLN A 274 18.09 11.09 -11.00
C GLN A 274 18.53 9.71 -11.48
N PRO A 275 19.78 9.27 -11.22
CA PRO A 275 20.14 7.87 -11.41
C PRO A 275 19.48 7.01 -10.33
N LEU A 276 19.26 5.74 -10.66
CA LEU A 276 18.83 4.70 -9.74
C LEU A 276 20.02 3.81 -9.39
N ILE A 277 20.32 3.63 -8.11
CA ILE A 277 21.37 2.74 -7.60
C ILE A 277 20.70 1.64 -6.77
N LEU A 278 20.94 0.39 -7.14
CA LEU A 278 20.46 -0.80 -6.41
C LEU A 278 21.65 -1.50 -5.76
N THR A 279 21.57 -1.79 -4.46
CA THR A 279 22.65 -2.43 -3.67
C THR A 279 22.12 -3.53 -2.75
N LYS A 280 23.00 -4.43 -2.29
CA LYS A 280 22.79 -5.53 -1.31
C LYS A 280 21.84 -6.67 -1.70
N GLY A 281 20.67 -6.33 -2.23
CA GLY A 281 19.57 -7.27 -2.46
C GLY A 281 19.78 -8.21 -3.64
N HIS A 282 18.67 -8.80 -4.08
CA HIS A 282 18.63 -9.71 -5.22
C HIS A 282 17.72 -9.16 -6.32
N LEU A 283 18.31 -8.84 -7.48
CA LEU A 283 17.60 -8.52 -8.70
C LEU A 283 17.44 -9.78 -9.55
N VAL A 284 16.20 -10.19 -9.77
CA VAL A 284 15.89 -11.32 -10.68
C VAL A 284 15.22 -10.76 -11.93
N ILE A 285 15.69 -11.20 -13.08
CA ILE A 285 15.19 -10.77 -14.39
C ILE A 285 14.67 -11.99 -15.13
N ASP A 286 13.38 -11.97 -15.45
CA ASP A 286 12.72 -12.95 -16.30
C ASP A 286 12.13 -12.29 -17.55
N HIS A 287 11.96 -13.08 -18.61
CA HIS A 287 11.55 -12.61 -19.93
C HIS A 287 12.38 -11.42 -20.45
N LYS A 288 11.89 -10.70 -21.45
CA LYS A 288 12.56 -9.53 -22.01
C LYS A 288 12.19 -8.28 -21.24
N THR A 289 13.12 -7.79 -20.42
CA THR A 289 12.96 -6.57 -19.61
C THR A 289 13.67 -5.39 -20.27
N TYR A 290 13.03 -4.22 -20.23
CA TYR A 290 13.55 -2.99 -20.83
C TYR A 290 14.06 -2.02 -19.77
N ILE A 291 15.19 -1.38 -20.05
CA ILE A 291 15.73 -0.28 -19.24
C ILE A 291 15.62 1.01 -20.03
N TYR A 292 15.02 2.03 -19.40
CA TYR A 292 14.87 3.36 -19.97
C TYR A 292 15.40 4.43 -19.01
N GLY A 293 16.65 4.82 -19.20
CA GLY A 293 17.28 5.93 -18.51
C GLY A 293 17.27 7.19 -19.37
N SER A 294 16.20 7.99 -19.27
CA SER A 294 16.22 9.30 -19.92
C SER A 294 17.41 10.10 -19.37
N GLY A 295 18.29 10.64 -20.22
CA GLY A 295 19.49 11.38 -19.75
C GLY A 295 20.84 11.00 -20.40
N ALA A 296 20.79 10.20 -21.47
CA ALA A 296 21.85 9.49 -22.20
C ALA A 296 23.17 10.20 -22.59
N ASN A 297 23.43 11.44 -22.16
CA ASN A 297 24.63 12.20 -22.53
C ASN A 297 25.57 12.53 -21.35
N ARG A 298 25.33 11.99 -20.14
CA ARG A 298 26.18 12.24 -18.96
C ARG A 298 26.54 10.96 -18.24
N SER A 299 27.83 10.65 -18.16
CA SER A 299 28.37 9.58 -17.33
C SER A 299 27.89 9.73 -15.88
N GLY A 300 27.28 8.68 -15.32
CA GLY A 300 26.76 8.68 -13.94
C GLY A 300 25.28 9.01 -13.77
N LEU A 301 24.54 9.27 -14.87
CA LEU A 301 23.08 9.35 -14.88
C LEU A 301 22.52 8.10 -15.58
N GLY A 302 22.53 6.98 -14.87
CA GLY A 302 22.15 5.64 -15.35
C GLY A 302 21.44 4.82 -14.27
N ILE A 303 21.04 3.60 -14.62
CA ILE A 303 20.73 2.58 -13.62
C ILE A 303 22.06 1.90 -13.25
N ILE A 304 22.35 1.80 -11.97
CA ILE A 304 23.61 1.28 -11.45
C ILE A 304 23.33 0.10 -10.53
N TRP A 305 23.98 -1.03 -10.80
CA TRP A 305 23.92 -2.24 -9.97
C TRP A 305 25.19 -2.31 -9.12
N GLY A 306 25.06 -2.11 -7.81
CA GLY A 306 26.18 -1.99 -6.88
C GLY A 306 26.71 -0.56 -6.74
N ASP A 307 27.59 -0.35 -5.76
CA ASP A 307 28.20 0.96 -5.46
C ASP A 307 29.74 0.93 -5.40
N GLY A 308 30.36 -0.20 -5.78
CA GLY A 308 31.79 -0.39 -5.72
C GLY A 308 32.29 -0.76 -4.31
N THR A 309 31.43 -1.32 -3.45
CA THR A 309 31.80 -1.91 -2.17
C THR A 309 31.27 -3.33 -2.05
N ASN A 310 32.05 -4.25 -1.46
CA ASN A 310 31.69 -5.67 -1.38
C ASN A 310 30.39 -5.91 -0.60
N ASP A 311 30.21 -5.20 0.52
CA ASP A 311 29.03 -5.32 1.39
C ASP A 311 27.72 -4.89 0.70
N ASN A 312 27.82 -4.11 -0.38
CA ASN A 312 26.69 -3.56 -1.12
C ASN A 312 26.55 -4.17 -2.53
N ASN A 313 27.26 -5.27 -2.81
CA ASN A 313 27.08 -6.02 -4.04
C ASN A 313 25.62 -6.44 -4.20
N LEU A 314 25.04 -6.17 -5.38
CA LEU A 314 23.72 -6.62 -5.77
C LEU A 314 23.82 -8.02 -6.38
N LEU A 315 23.09 -9.01 -5.87
CA LEU A 315 22.96 -10.29 -6.57
C LEU A 315 22.08 -10.09 -7.80
N VAL A 316 22.51 -10.57 -8.97
CA VAL A 316 21.77 -10.42 -10.23
C VAL A 316 21.63 -11.77 -10.92
N ASP A 317 20.40 -12.25 -11.05
CA ASP A 317 20.05 -13.47 -11.77
C ASP A 317 19.24 -13.13 -13.03
N ILE A 318 19.71 -13.61 -14.19
CA ILE A 318 18.97 -13.53 -15.46
C ILE A 318 18.50 -14.94 -15.80
N MET A 319 17.19 -15.14 -15.79
CA MET A 319 16.57 -16.45 -15.96
C MET A 319 16.80 -17.02 -17.37
N PRO A 320 16.78 -18.36 -17.55
CA PRO A 320 16.92 -18.96 -18.87
C PRO A 320 15.89 -18.43 -19.89
N GLY A 321 16.37 -17.79 -20.96
CA GLY A 321 15.52 -17.18 -21.99
C GLY A 321 15.15 -15.72 -21.73
N ALA A 322 15.52 -15.17 -20.56
CA ALA A 322 15.38 -13.75 -20.27
C ALA A 322 16.45 -12.91 -20.98
N SER A 323 16.17 -11.61 -21.14
CA SER A 323 17.13 -10.64 -21.68
C SER A 323 16.86 -9.25 -21.13
N VAL A 324 17.92 -8.44 -21.07
CA VAL A 324 17.85 -7.02 -20.70
C VAL A 324 18.18 -6.19 -21.92
N GLU A 325 17.28 -5.29 -22.32
CA GLU A 325 17.51 -4.35 -23.41
C GLU A 325 17.53 -2.91 -22.87
N VAL A 326 18.66 -2.22 -23.05
CA VAL A 326 18.78 -0.79 -22.73
C VAL A 326 18.29 0.01 -23.93
N ILE A 327 17.10 0.58 -23.82
CA ILE A 327 16.45 1.36 -24.89
C ILE A 327 17.03 2.77 -24.97
N GLU A 328 17.24 3.41 -23.81
CA GLU A 328 17.90 4.72 -23.69
C GLU A 328 18.68 4.76 -22.37
N GLY A 329 19.81 5.47 -22.36
CA GLY A 329 20.61 5.70 -21.15
C GLY A 329 21.76 4.71 -20.98
N PHE A 330 22.21 4.56 -19.72
CA PHE A 330 23.30 3.66 -19.35
C PHE A 330 22.85 2.69 -18.26
N LEU A 331 23.29 1.45 -18.41
CA LEU A 331 23.31 0.46 -17.33
C LEU A 331 24.76 0.25 -16.92
N THR A 332 25.07 0.46 -15.65
CA THR A 332 26.42 0.27 -15.10
C THR A 332 26.41 -0.85 -14.08
N TYR A 333 27.26 -1.86 -14.29
CA TYR A 333 27.56 -2.88 -13.29
C TYR A 333 28.75 -2.42 -12.45
N ASN A 334 28.53 -2.21 -11.16
CA ASN A 334 29.47 -1.65 -10.20
C ASN A 334 29.55 -2.51 -8.92
N ASN A 335 29.31 -3.81 -9.04
CA ASN A 335 29.69 -4.75 -7.99
C ASN A 335 31.22 -4.97 -8.02
N ILE A 336 31.79 -5.28 -6.86
CA ILE A 336 33.16 -5.77 -6.76
C ILE A 336 33.16 -7.28 -6.93
N ASP A 337 33.91 -7.78 -7.91
CA ASP A 337 34.26 -9.20 -7.97
C ASP A 337 35.12 -9.55 -6.74
N ASP A 338 34.71 -10.55 -5.97
CA ASP A 338 35.54 -11.09 -4.90
C ASP A 338 36.76 -11.77 -5.54
N VAL A 339 37.86 -11.01 -5.72
CA VAL A 339 39.07 -11.43 -6.45
C VAL A 339 39.75 -12.67 -5.83
N ASN A 340 39.24 -13.18 -4.70
CA ASN A 340 39.80 -14.31 -3.98
C ASN A 340 38.92 -15.60 -3.99
N GLY A 341 37.78 -15.63 -4.70
CA GLY A 341 36.89 -16.79 -4.71
C GLY A 341 36.34 -17.11 -6.11
N SER A 342 36.85 -18.19 -6.72
CA SER A 342 36.33 -18.89 -7.91
C SER A 342 35.06 -18.34 -8.60
N GLY A 343 35.29 -17.48 -9.60
CA GLY A 343 34.54 -17.41 -10.85
C GLY A 343 33.01 -17.30 -10.80
N SER A 344 32.49 -16.08 -10.73
CA SER A 344 31.25 -15.74 -11.43
C SER A 344 31.59 -14.83 -12.62
N GLY A 345 31.19 -15.26 -13.81
CA GLY A 345 31.72 -14.82 -15.11
C GLY A 345 31.15 -13.49 -15.64
N TRP A 346 30.95 -12.47 -14.81
CA TRP A 346 30.59 -11.13 -15.26
C TRP A 346 31.81 -10.21 -15.48
N ASN A 347 32.98 -10.81 -15.73
CA ASN A 347 34.22 -10.06 -15.90
C ASN A 347 34.23 -9.28 -17.23
N ARG A 348 33.99 -7.96 -17.14
CA ARG A 348 34.52 -6.89 -18.01
C ARG A 348 34.26 -6.97 -19.52
N GLY A 349 33.09 -7.45 -19.95
CA GLY A 349 32.77 -7.63 -21.37
C GLY A 349 31.86 -6.59 -22.03
N ILE A 350 31.26 -5.66 -21.29
CA ILE A 350 30.33 -4.66 -21.85
C ILE A 350 30.79 -3.27 -21.42
N TYR A 351 31.13 -2.44 -22.41
CA TYR A 351 31.66 -1.06 -22.34
C TYR A 351 33.19 -0.87 -22.31
N ASP A 352 33.84 -1.25 -23.41
CA ASP A 352 34.66 -0.29 -24.16
C ASP A 352 34.74 -0.75 -25.63
N GLU A 353 33.71 -0.44 -26.43
CA GLU A 353 33.94 -0.20 -27.86
C GLU A 353 32.73 0.48 -28.53
N GLN A 354 33.02 1.65 -29.09
CA GLN A 354 32.36 2.33 -30.21
C GLN A 354 31.08 3.16 -29.94
N THR A 355 31.27 4.45 -29.68
CA THR A 355 31.02 5.47 -30.73
C THR A 355 31.78 6.76 -30.47
N ARG A 356 32.17 7.40 -31.58
CA ARG A 356 32.90 8.67 -31.70
C ARG A 356 32.22 9.86 -31.07
#